data_AF-A0AA86W3V0-F1
#
_entry.id   AF-A0AA86W3V0-F1
#
_cell.length_a   1.000
_cell.length_b   1.000
_cell.length_c   1.000
_cell.angle_alpha   90.00
_cell.angle_beta   90.00
_cell.angle_gamma   90.00
#
_symmetry.space_group_name_H-M   'P 1'
#
loop_
_entity.id
_entity.type
_entity.pdbx_description
1 polymer ?
#
loop_
_entity_poly.entity_id
_entity_poly.type
_entity_poly.pdbx_seq_one_letter_code
_entity_poly.pdbx_strand_id
1 'polypeptide(L)'
;MISQGQAHKHLTYLTIEECPQFESLPEHMHILSSLFYLWIHNCPKLELFPKGGLPSSLTEMNLNNCPKLVTTLKGALGANSSLKTLSIGKLDTMCFPDQGLLPHHLNSLQIYNCPNLQKLDYNGLSHLPSLKELVLKDCPSLQCLPEEGLPKSISDFKISGKCSKLRQHCQLPNGDWGKIAHIENLNFE
;
A
#
# COMPACT_ATOMS: atom_id res chain seq x y z
N MET A 1 18.47 21.00 -33.74
CA MET A 1 18.94 20.04 -32.72
C MET A 1 18.20 20.34 -31.43
N ILE A 2 17.13 19.61 -31.14
CA ILE A 2 16.42 19.71 -29.86
C ILE A 2 17.11 18.71 -28.94
N SER A 3 17.68 19.21 -27.85
CA SER A 3 18.41 18.44 -26.85
C SER A 3 17.48 17.45 -26.15
N GLN A 4 17.54 16.17 -26.54
CA GLN A 4 16.83 15.04 -25.94
C GLN A 4 17.27 14.71 -24.49
N GLY A 5 17.91 15.63 -23.77
CA GLY A 5 18.57 15.37 -22.48
C GLY A 5 18.01 16.09 -21.25
N GLN A 6 16.95 16.92 -21.37
CA GLN A 6 16.51 17.79 -20.26
C GLN A 6 15.02 17.73 -19.91
N ALA A 7 14.18 17.02 -20.66
CA ALA A 7 12.72 17.13 -20.52
C ALA A 7 12.11 16.42 -19.29
N HIS A 8 12.86 15.58 -18.56
CA HIS A 8 12.26 14.64 -17.59
C HIS A 8 12.56 14.95 -16.10
N LYS A 9 13.11 16.14 -15.79
CA LYS A 9 13.50 16.52 -14.41
C LYS A 9 12.43 17.28 -13.62
N HIS A 10 11.22 17.44 -14.15
CA HIS A 10 10.15 18.22 -13.51
C HIS A 10 8.87 17.44 -13.23
N LEU A 11 8.78 16.20 -13.72
CA LEU A 11 7.58 15.39 -13.50
C LEU A 11 7.54 14.97 -12.02
N THR A 12 6.65 15.59 -11.26
CA THR A 12 6.47 15.33 -9.82
C THR A 12 5.42 14.27 -9.52
N TYR A 13 4.48 14.12 -10.44
CA TYR A 13 3.30 13.31 -10.27
C TYR A 13 2.99 12.60 -11.60
N LEU A 14 2.79 11.29 -11.56
CA LEU A 14 2.44 10.46 -12.71
C LEU A 14 1.24 9.60 -12.36
N THR A 15 0.18 9.70 -13.18
CA THR A 15 -0.97 8.81 -13.12
C THR A 15 -1.09 7.99 -14.39
N ILE A 16 -1.31 6.69 -14.21
CA ILE A 16 -1.66 5.75 -15.28
C ILE A 16 -3.03 5.18 -14.92
N GLU A 17 -4.04 5.49 -15.72
CA GLU A 17 -5.42 5.16 -15.41
C GLU A 17 -6.10 4.48 -16.60
N GLU A 18 -6.92 3.47 -16.31
CA GLU A 18 -7.79 2.80 -17.30
C GLU A 18 -7.04 2.29 -18.54
N CYS A 19 -5.87 1.68 -18.31
CA CYS A 19 -5.04 1.09 -19.35
C CYS A 19 -5.14 -0.46 -19.32
N PRO A 20 -6.19 -1.09 -19.89
CA PRO A 20 -6.44 -2.52 -19.76
C PRO A 20 -5.45 -3.41 -20.51
N GLN A 21 -4.70 -2.85 -21.46
CA GLN A 21 -3.69 -3.55 -22.25
C GLN A 21 -2.25 -3.22 -21.80
N PHE A 22 -2.08 -2.43 -20.75
CA PHE A 22 -0.75 -2.01 -20.31
C PHE A 22 -0.12 -3.10 -19.44
N GLU A 23 1.01 -3.65 -19.90
CA GLU A 23 1.63 -4.85 -19.32
C GLU A 23 2.88 -4.55 -18.49
N SER A 24 3.59 -3.45 -18.78
CA SER A 24 4.85 -3.11 -18.13
C SER A 24 5.08 -1.60 -18.03
N LEU A 25 5.65 -1.16 -16.91
CA LEU A 25 6.16 0.21 -16.76
C LEU A 25 7.42 0.45 -17.63
N PRO A 26 7.71 1.71 -18.02
CA PRO A 26 8.93 2.02 -18.80
C PRO A 26 10.22 1.68 -18.05
N GLU A 27 11.16 0.99 -18.69
CA GLU A 27 12.41 0.49 -18.06
C GLU A 27 13.30 1.59 -17.43
N HIS A 28 13.25 2.81 -17.96
CA HIS A 28 14.10 3.92 -17.52
C HIS A 28 13.43 4.86 -16.51
N MET A 29 12.40 4.42 -15.76
CA MET A 29 11.74 5.29 -14.77
C MET A 29 12.69 5.85 -13.70
N HIS A 30 13.77 5.15 -13.36
CA HIS A 30 14.76 5.62 -12.39
C HIS A 30 15.37 7.01 -12.72
N ILE A 31 15.32 7.45 -13.98
CA ILE A 31 15.82 8.79 -14.39
C ILE A 31 14.89 9.93 -13.96
N LEU A 32 13.66 9.63 -13.56
CA LEU A 32 12.63 10.61 -13.14
C LEU A 32 12.93 11.11 -11.73
N SER A 33 14.07 11.78 -11.54
CA SER A 33 14.62 12.20 -10.24
C SER A 33 13.78 13.16 -9.41
N SER A 34 12.63 13.59 -9.93
CA SER A 34 11.72 14.50 -9.25
C SER A 34 10.31 13.92 -9.12
N LEU A 35 10.08 12.66 -9.50
CA LEU A 35 8.79 12.01 -9.36
C LEU A 35 8.58 11.60 -7.90
N PHE A 36 7.62 12.22 -7.22
CA PHE A 36 7.28 11.97 -5.83
C PHE A 36 6.04 11.08 -5.68
N TYR A 37 5.11 11.15 -6.64
CA TYR A 37 3.82 10.48 -6.59
C TYR A 37 3.59 9.63 -7.85
N LEU A 38 3.27 8.35 -7.66
CA LEU A 38 2.93 7.42 -8.74
C LEU A 38 1.59 6.76 -8.45
N TRP A 39 0.58 7.06 -9.25
CA TRP A 39 -0.75 6.47 -9.12
C TRP A 39 -1.05 5.58 -10.33
N ILE A 40 -1.47 4.34 -10.08
CA ILE A 40 -1.76 3.36 -11.12
C ILE A 40 -3.12 2.74 -10.82
N HIS A 41 -4.09 3.01 -11.71
CA HIS A 41 -5.49 2.69 -11.51
C HIS A 41 -6.04 1.88 -12.68
N ASN A 42 -6.79 0.82 -12.37
CA ASN A 42 -7.51 0.02 -13.37
C ASN A 42 -6.61 -0.51 -14.50
N CYS A 43 -5.42 -1.01 -14.15
CA CYS A 43 -4.45 -1.60 -15.07
C CYS A 43 -4.29 -3.11 -14.79
N PRO A 44 -5.28 -3.95 -15.14
CA PRO A 44 -5.34 -5.36 -14.72
C PRO A 44 -4.23 -6.24 -15.31
N LYS A 45 -3.66 -5.86 -16.46
CA LYS A 45 -2.58 -6.60 -17.11
C LYS A 45 -1.18 -6.19 -16.66
N LEU A 46 -1.05 -5.06 -15.97
CA LEU A 46 0.25 -4.55 -15.55
C LEU A 46 0.82 -5.47 -14.48
N GLU A 47 1.96 -6.08 -14.76
CA GLU A 47 2.53 -7.12 -13.91
C GLU A 47 3.99 -6.89 -13.52
N LEU A 48 4.69 -5.96 -14.17
CA LEU A 48 6.12 -5.76 -13.93
C LEU A 48 6.46 -4.30 -13.62
N PHE A 49 7.25 -4.15 -12.56
CA PHE A 49 8.05 -2.96 -12.31
C PHE A 49 9.30 -2.95 -13.23
N PRO A 50 9.84 -1.76 -13.53
CA PRO A 50 11.01 -1.63 -14.40
C PRO A 50 12.24 -2.26 -13.74
N LYS A 51 13.09 -2.94 -14.52
CA LYS A 51 14.30 -3.62 -14.00
C LYS A 51 15.30 -2.64 -13.40
N GLY A 52 15.37 -1.42 -13.95
CA GLY A 52 16.18 -0.33 -13.42
C GLY A 52 15.69 0.24 -12.09
N GLY A 53 14.56 -0.26 -11.57
CA GLY A 53 13.93 0.22 -10.35
C GLY A 53 13.09 1.47 -10.56
N LEU A 54 12.33 1.81 -9.52
CA LEU A 54 11.56 3.02 -9.45
C LEU A 54 12.44 4.25 -9.15
N PRO A 55 11.95 5.46 -9.41
CA PRO A 55 12.69 6.68 -9.08
C PRO A 55 13.01 6.75 -7.59
N SER A 56 14.24 7.14 -7.25
CA SER A 56 14.70 7.32 -5.86
C SER A 56 14.11 8.53 -5.14
N SER A 57 13.28 9.32 -5.84
CA SER A 57 12.50 10.43 -5.29
C SER A 57 11.07 10.01 -4.92
N LEU A 58 10.63 8.81 -5.34
CA LEU A 58 9.25 8.39 -5.17
C LEU A 58 8.93 8.18 -3.69
N THR A 59 8.08 9.03 -3.13
CA THR A 59 7.70 8.97 -1.70
C THR A 59 6.35 8.32 -1.49
N GLU A 60 5.45 8.41 -2.48
CA GLU A 60 4.11 7.84 -2.37
C GLU A 60 3.69 7.09 -3.64
N MET A 61 3.07 5.94 -3.42
CA MET A 61 2.54 5.09 -4.47
C MET A 61 1.11 4.71 -4.16
N ASN A 62 0.24 4.81 -5.15
CA ASN A 62 -1.14 4.37 -5.06
C ASN A 62 -1.43 3.34 -6.16
N LEU A 63 -1.80 2.12 -5.75
CA LEU A 63 -2.18 1.04 -6.65
C LEU A 63 -3.65 0.70 -6.42
N ASN A 64 -4.50 0.90 -7.42
CA ASN A 64 -5.93 0.63 -7.32
C ASN A 64 -6.36 -0.30 -8.45
N ASN A 65 -6.96 -1.44 -8.13
CA ASN A 65 -7.42 -2.40 -9.14
C ASN A 65 -6.29 -2.81 -10.11
N CYS A 66 -5.12 -3.14 -9.55
CA CYS A 66 -3.93 -3.59 -10.26
C CYS A 66 -3.40 -4.90 -9.65
N PRO A 67 -4.19 -6.00 -9.72
CA PRO A 67 -3.94 -7.20 -8.91
C PRO A 67 -2.59 -7.86 -9.21
N LYS A 68 -2.20 -7.95 -10.49
CA LYS A 68 -0.93 -8.54 -10.88
C LYS A 68 0.27 -7.74 -10.37
N LEU A 69 0.26 -6.41 -10.57
CA LEU A 69 1.35 -5.54 -10.11
C LEU A 69 1.58 -5.65 -8.60
N VAL A 70 0.50 -5.69 -7.80
CA VAL A 70 0.61 -5.83 -6.33
C VAL A 70 1.41 -7.07 -5.94
N THR A 71 1.22 -8.21 -6.61
CA THR A 71 1.98 -9.45 -6.31
C THR A 71 3.48 -9.33 -6.55
N THR A 72 3.91 -8.35 -7.35
CA THR A 72 5.32 -8.12 -7.70
C THR A 72 5.99 -7.01 -6.90
N LEU A 73 5.29 -6.43 -5.92
CA LEU A 73 5.89 -5.45 -4.99
C LEU A 73 7.12 -6.03 -4.28
N LYS A 74 7.10 -7.34 -3.99
CA LYS A 74 8.23 -8.10 -3.47
C LYS A 74 9.41 -8.00 -4.43
N GLY A 75 10.49 -7.38 -3.98
CA GLY A 75 11.73 -7.24 -4.76
C GLY A 75 11.76 -6.07 -5.75
N ALA A 76 10.61 -5.51 -6.14
CA ALA A 76 10.55 -4.29 -6.93
C ALA A 76 10.93 -3.04 -6.12
N LEU A 77 10.55 -3.03 -4.84
CA LEU A 77 10.87 -1.99 -3.89
C LEU A 77 12.11 -2.42 -3.09
N GLY A 78 13.28 -2.33 -3.74
CA GLY A 78 14.56 -2.66 -3.13
C GLY A 78 14.90 -1.80 -1.90
N ALA A 79 15.95 -2.17 -1.17
CA ALA A 79 16.35 -1.52 0.08
C ALA A 79 16.61 0.00 -0.03
N ASN A 80 16.87 0.52 -1.24
CA ASN A 80 17.16 1.93 -1.50
C ASN A 80 15.95 2.75 -1.96
N SER A 81 14.72 2.25 -1.80
CA SER A 81 13.52 3.02 -2.15
C SER A 81 13.26 4.14 -1.13
N SER A 82 12.94 5.33 -1.64
CA SER A 82 12.45 6.47 -0.84
C SER A 82 10.98 6.34 -0.44
N LEU A 83 10.29 5.27 -0.85
CA LEU A 83 8.85 5.12 -0.67
C LEU A 83 8.49 5.08 0.82
N LYS A 84 7.59 5.98 1.24
CA LYS A 84 7.11 6.14 2.61
C LYS A 84 5.66 5.70 2.76
N THR A 85 4.84 5.99 1.75
CA THR A 85 3.41 5.70 1.77
C THR A 85 3.04 4.80 0.60
N LEU A 86 2.34 3.71 0.91
CA LEU A 86 1.80 2.80 -0.07
C LEU A 86 0.30 2.64 0.18
N SER A 87 -0.49 3.06 -0.79
CA SER A 87 -1.93 2.92 -0.76
C SER A 87 -2.35 1.86 -1.77
N ILE A 88 -3.04 0.82 -1.31
CA ILE A 88 -3.49 -0.30 -2.14
C ILE A 88 -5.02 -0.40 -2.04
N GLY A 89 -5.70 -0.47 -3.17
CA GLY A 89 -7.15 -0.59 -3.19
C GLY A 89 -7.70 -1.51 -4.26
N LYS A 90 -8.97 -1.89 -4.06
CA LYS A 90 -9.70 -2.85 -4.91
C LYS A 90 -8.92 -4.15 -5.11
N LEU A 91 -8.37 -4.70 -4.03
CA LEU A 91 -7.79 -6.03 -4.04
C LEU A 91 -8.90 -7.08 -4.13
N ASP A 92 -8.66 -8.08 -4.97
CA ASP A 92 -9.46 -9.30 -5.03
C ASP A 92 -8.73 -10.43 -4.29
N THR A 93 -8.57 -10.25 -2.98
CA THR A 93 -7.97 -11.24 -2.08
C THR A 93 -8.73 -11.31 -0.78
N MET A 94 -8.69 -12.48 -0.16
CA MET A 94 -9.31 -12.77 1.13
C MET A 94 -8.39 -12.38 2.30
N CYS A 95 -7.07 -12.35 2.08
CA CYS A 95 -6.05 -12.12 3.09
C CYS A 95 -4.94 -11.21 2.52
N PHE A 96 -4.43 -10.28 3.34
CA PHE A 96 -3.39 -9.34 2.93
C PHE A 96 -2.72 -8.69 4.16
N PRO A 97 -1.43 -8.30 4.12
CA PRO A 97 -0.43 -8.57 3.08
C PRO A 97 0.29 -9.90 3.30
N ASP A 98 0.82 -10.52 2.24
CA ASP A 98 1.67 -11.71 2.38
C ASP A 98 3.05 -11.36 2.95
N GLN A 99 3.71 -12.33 3.60
CA GLN A 99 5.05 -12.16 4.14
C GLN A 99 6.07 -11.72 3.05
N GLY A 100 6.74 -10.60 3.31
CA GLY A 100 7.76 -10.04 2.42
C GLY A 100 7.21 -9.41 1.14
N LEU A 101 5.89 -9.24 1.02
CA LEU A 101 5.26 -8.52 -0.09
C LEU A 101 5.56 -7.01 -0.03
N LEU A 102 5.51 -6.45 1.17
CA LEU A 102 5.65 -5.02 1.43
C LEU A 102 7.11 -4.64 1.73
N PRO A 103 7.54 -3.42 1.37
CA PRO A 103 8.90 -2.96 1.64
C PRO A 103 9.11 -2.66 3.13
N HIS A 104 10.22 -3.13 3.70
CA HIS A 104 10.54 -3.01 5.13
C HIS A 104 10.64 -1.57 5.66
N HIS A 105 10.94 -0.59 4.80
CA HIS A 105 11.05 0.83 5.15
C HIS A 105 9.73 1.61 5.10
N LEU A 106 8.61 0.96 4.80
CA LEU A 106 7.32 1.62 4.66
C LEU A 106 6.91 2.27 5.99
N ASN A 107 6.46 3.53 5.93
CA ASN A 107 5.99 4.27 7.09
C ASN A 107 4.46 4.23 7.23
N SER A 108 3.74 4.27 6.10
CA SER A 108 2.28 4.25 6.06
C SER A 108 1.77 3.24 5.04
N LEU A 109 0.86 2.38 5.48
CA LEU A 109 0.11 1.46 4.64
C LEU A 109 -1.36 1.85 4.68
N GLN A 110 -1.95 2.06 3.51
CA GLN A 110 -3.37 2.37 3.39
C GLN A 110 -4.04 1.30 2.53
N ILE A 111 -5.03 0.61 3.08
CA ILE A 111 -5.81 -0.40 2.36
C ILE A 111 -7.23 0.13 2.23
N TYR A 112 -7.71 0.23 0.99
CA TYR A 112 -9.01 0.86 0.75
C TYR A 112 -9.87 0.16 -0.31
N ASN A 113 -11.20 0.24 -0.19
CA ASN A 113 -12.14 -0.32 -1.17
C ASN A 113 -11.90 -1.81 -1.49
N CYS A 114 -11.61 -2.65 -0.49
CA CYS A 114 -11.35 -4.09 -0.68
C CYS A 114 -12.54 -4.92 -0.18
N PRO A 115 -13.54 -5.22 -1.03
CA PRO A 115 -14.78 -5.87 -0.60
C PRO A 115 -14.58 -7.34 -0.19
N ASN A 116 -13.55 -8.01 -0.70
CA ASN A 116 -13.28 -9.43 -0.44
C ASN A 116 -12.28 -9.64 0.70
N LEU A 117 -11.63 -8.58 1.20
CA LEU A 117 -10.63 -8.70 2.26
C LEU A 117 -11.30 -9.08 3.57
N GLN A 118 -11.03 -10.29 4.05
CA GLN A 118 -11.61 -10.84 5.29
C GLN A 118 -10.64 -10.82 6.46
N LYS A 119 -9.33 -10.87 6.18
CA LYS A 119 -8.28 -10.94 7.19
C LYS A 119 -7.11 -10.05 6.83
N LEU A 120 -6.52 -9.45 7.85
CA LEU A 120 -5.14 -8.99 7.77
C LEU A 120 -4.22 -10.16 8.16
N ASP A 121 -3.13 -10.34 7.45
CA ASP A 121 -2.10 -11.32 7.83
C ASP A 121 -1.07 -10.64 8.74
N TYR A 122 -0.96 -11.12 9.98
CA TYR A 122 0.05 -10.64 10.92
C TYR A 122 1.48 -10.83 10.38
N ASN A 123 1.75 -11.93 9.68
CA ASN A 123 3.10 -12.21 9.15
C ASN A 123 3.50 -11.22 8.05
N GLY A 124 2.57 -10.66 7.29
CA GLY A 124 2.91 -9.59 6.35
C GLY A 124 3.25 -8.27 7.01
N LEU A 125 2.64 -8.00 8.18
CA LEU A 125 2.79 -6.73 8.89
C LEU A 125 3.95 -6.74 9.91
N SER A 126 4.22 -7.89 10.53
CA SER A 126 5.19 -8.03 11.63
C SER A 126 6.64 -7.80 11.20
N HIS A 127 6.94 -7.93 9.90
CA HIS A 127 8.27 -7.68 9.34
C HIS A 127 8.51 -6.22 8.88
N LEU A 128 7.64 -5.29 9.26
CA LEU A 128 7.72 -3.88 8.86
C LEU A 128 8.10 -3.00 10.06
N PRO A 129 9.38 -2.92 10.45
CA PRO A 129 9.80 -2.22 11.67
C PRO A 129 9.54 -0.70 11.63
N SER A 130 9.45 -0.13 10.41
CA SER A 130 9.20 1.29 10.20
C SER A 130 7.72 1.65 10.06
N LEU A 131 6.81 0.67 9.98
CA LEU A 131 5.39 0.93 9.75
C LEU A 131 4.76 1.59 10.98
N LYS A 132 4.38 2.86 10.84
CA LYS A 132 3.79 3.71 11.88
C LYS A 132 2.29 3.87 11.72
N GLU A 133 1.84 3.99 10.48
CA GLU A 133 0.43 4.23 10.18
C GLU A 133 -0.19 3.07 9.41
N LEU A 134 -1.34 2.60 9.88
CA LEU A 134 -2.22 1.70 9.15
C LEU A 134 -3.60 2.33 8.99
N VAL A 135 -4.05 2.47 7.74
CA VAL A 135 -5.38 2.99 7.41
C VAL A 135 -6.19 1.90 6.71
N LEU A 136 -7.40 1.65 7.21
CA LEU A 136 -8.37 0.73 6.62
C LEU A 136 -9.63 1.50 6.25
N LYS A 137 -9.93 1.58 4.96
CA LYS A 137 -11.10 2.31 4.45
C LYS A 137 -11.97 1.43 3.57
N ASP A 138 -13.28 1.45 3.76
CA ASP A 138 -14.21 0.75 2.86
C ASP A 138 -13.87 -0.75 2.60
N CYS A 139 -13.59 -1.50 3.67
CA CYS A 139 -13.31 -2.94 3.66
C CYS A 139 -14.41 -3.72 4.42
N PRO A 140 -15.60 -3.92 3.82
CA PRO A 140 -16.81 -4.37 4.52
C PRO A 140 -16.77 -5.82 5.01
N SER A 141 -15.90 -6.65 4.44
CA SER A 141 -15.75 -8.06 4.80
C SER A 141 -14.72 -8.31 5.90
N LEU A 142 -13.94 -7.29 6.26
CA LEU A 142 -12.95 -7.37 7.33
C LEU A 142 -13.68 -7.25 8.67
N GLN A 143 -13.63 -8.32 9.46
CA GLN A 143 -14.45 -8.45 10.68
C GLN A 143 -13.63 -8.30 11.94
N CYS A 144 -12.39 -8.79 11.94
CA CYS A 144 -11.50 -8.72 13.08
C CYS A 144 -10.04 -8.54 12.66
N LEU A 145 -9.22 -8.11 13.60
CA LEU A 145 -7.77 -8.04 13.51
C LEU A 145 -7.13 -9.42 13.73
N PRO A 146 -5.85 -9.63 13.34
CA PRO A 146 -5.12 -10.86 13.61
C PRO A 146 -5.15 -11.23 15.10
N GLU A 147 -5.00 -12.51 15.44
CA GLU A 147 -5.06 -12.96 16.84
C GLU A 147 -3.94 -12.33 17.69
N GLU A 148 -2.77 -12.14 17.10
CA GLU A 148 -1.59 -11.48 17.67
C GLU A 148 -1.77 -9.96 17.86
N GLY A 149 -2.80 -9.40 17.22
CA GLY A 149 -3.06 -7.97 17.12
C GLY A 149 -2.20 -7.26 16.08
N LEU A 150 -2.10 -5.94 16.21
CA LEU A 150 -1.29 -5.14 15.29
C LEU A 150 0.17 -5.03 15.78
N PRO A 151 1.17 -4.99 14.87
CA PRO A 151 2.56 -4.82 15.26
C PRO A 151 2.79 -3.61 16.17
N LYS A 152 3.74 -3.74 17.11
CA LYS A 152 4.11 -2.66 18.05
C LYS A 152 4.73 -1.43 17.38
N SER A 153 5.14 -1.54 16.12
CA SER A 153 5.67 -0.40 15.37
C SER A 153 4.59 0.64 15.07
N ILE A 154 3.33 0.22 14.97
CA ILE A 154 2.18 1.05 14.59
C ILE A 154 1.79 1.96 15.77
N SER A 155 1.82 3.26 15.52
CA SER A 155 1.39 4.33 16.44
C SER A 155 0.06 4.95 16.04
N ASP A 156 -0.34 4.80 14.78
CA ASP A 156 -1.52 5.42 14.20
C ASP A 156 -2.36 4.35 13.48
N PHE A 157 -3.59 4.17 13.94
CA PHE A 157 -4.53 3.23 13.34
C PHE A 157 -5.87 3.90 13.06
N LYS A 158 -6.26 3.90 11.78
CA LYS A 158 -7.46 4.60 11.31
C LYS A 158 -8.38 3.62 10.59
N ILE A 159 -9.65 3.60 10.99
CA ILE A 159 -10.71 2.86 10.30
C ILE A 159 -11.75 3.89 9.83
N SER A 160 -12.11 3.87 8.55
CA SER A 160 -13.15 4.76 8.02
C SER A 160 -14.07 4.11 6.99
N GLY A 161 -15.24 4.71 6.77
CA GLY A 161 -16.18 4.30 5.74
C GLY A 161 -16.85 2.94 6.03
N LYS A 162 -16.95 2.08 5.01
CA LYS A 162 -17.58 0.76 5.08
C LYS A 162 -16.69 -0.29 5.74
N CYS A 163 -16.21 -0.02 6.95
CA CYS A 163 -15.48 -0.95 7.81
C CYS A 163 -16.25 -1.25 9.11
N SER A 164 -17.58 -1.25 9.06
CA SER A 164 -18.45 -1.24 10.24
C SER A 164 -18.24 -2.43 11.18
N LYS A 165 -18.03 -3.63 10.63
CA LYS A 165 -17.82 -4.85 11.43
C LYS A 165 -16.55 -4.77 12.25
N LEU A 166 -15.41 -4.49 11.59
CA LEU A 166 -14.14 -4.28 12.28
C LEU A 166 -14.21 -3.13 13.29
N ARG A 167 -14.78 -1.98 12.89
CA ARG A 167 -14.91 -0.81 13.77
C ARG A 167 -15.66 -1.15 15.06
N GLN A 168 -16.79 -1.84 14.94
CA GLN A 168 -17.55 -2.31 16.10
C GLN A 168 -16.75 -3.30 16.95
N HIS A 169 -16.06 -4.25 16.31
CA HIS A 169 -15.27 -5.26 17.00
C HIS A 169 -14.09 -4.66 17.78
N CYS A 170 -13.45 -3.62 17.25
CA CYS A 170 -12.39 -2.85 17.94
C CYS A 170 -12.90 -2.06 19.16
N GLN A 171 -14.20 -1.75 19.23
CA GLN A 171 -14.81 -0.98 20.32
C GLN A 171 -15.39 -1.87 21.44
N LEU A 172 -15.35 -3.20 21.29
CA LEU A 172 -15.87 -4.14 22.29
C LEU A 172 -14.76 -4.59 23.26
N PRO A 173 -15.04 -4.68 24.58
CA PRO A 173 -14.08 -5.18 25.58
C PRO A 173 -13.58 -6.61 25.32
N ASN A 174 -14.46 -7.48 24.80
CA ASN A 174 -14.14 -8.86 24.42
C ASN A 174 -13.80 -9.00 22.93
N GLY A 175 -13.68 -7.87 22.21
CA GLY A 175 -13.34 -7.83 20.80
C GLY A 175 -11.86 -7.50 20.59
N ASP A 176 -11.58 -6.72 19.56
CA ASP A 176 -10.21 -6.41 19.16
C ASP A 176 -9.58 -5.24 19.95
N TRP A 177 -10.26 -4.67 20.94
CA TRP A 177 -9.70 -3.56 21.73
C TRP A 177 -8.32 -3.89 22.29
N GLY A 178 -8.14 -5.08 22.88
CA GLY A 178 -6.86 -5.54 23.43
C GLY A 178 -5.73 -5.66 22.39
N LYS A 179 -6.07 -5.81 21.10
CA LYS A 179 -5.12 -5.95 19.99
C LYS A 179 -4.56 -4.62 19.49
N ILE A 180 -5.17 -3.51 19.91
CA ILE A 180 -4.82 -2.14 19.52
C ILE A 180 -4.63 -1.20 20.72
N ALA A 181 -4.75 -1.71 21.94
CA ALA A 181 -4.64 -0.91 23.16
C ALA A 181 -3.27 -0.25 23.35
N HIS A 182 -2.22 -0.72 22.64
CA HIS A 182 -0.89 -0.13 22.64
C HIS A 182 -0.73 1.04 21.66
N ILE A 183 -1.71 1.30 20.79
CA ILE A 183 -1.63 2.30 19.72
C ILE A 183 -2.02 3.67 20.29
N GLU A 184 -1.19 4.68 20.02
CA GLU A 184 -1.35 6.04 20.57
C GLU A 184 -2.53 6.78 19.94
N ASN A 185 -2.66 6.71 18.61
CA ASN A 185 -3.65 7.46 17.85
C ASN A 185 -4.64 6.51 17.18
N LEU A 186 -5.86 6.42 17.72
CA LEU A 186 -6.97 5.67 17.15
C LEU A 186 -7.99 6.63 16.55
N ASN A 187 -8.34 6.43 15.27
CA ASN A 187 -9.43 7.16 14.62
C ASN A 187 -10.45 6.20 13.99
N PHE A 188 -11.71 6.35 14.35
CA PHE A 188 -12.82 5.54 13.87
C PHE A 188 -13.91 6.44 13.28
N GLU A 189 -13.95 6.55 11.95
CA GLU A 189 -14.90 7.37 11.18
C GLU A 189 -15.97 6.53 10.45
#